data_AF-A0A1E3A5F4-F1
#
_entry.id   AF-A0A1E3A5F4-F1
#
_cell.length_a   1.000
_cell.length_b   1.000
_cell.length_c   1.000
_cell.angle_alpha   90.00
_cell.angle_beta   90.00
_cell.angle_gamma   90.00
#
_symmetry.space_group_name_H-M   'P 1'
#
loop_
_entity.id
_entity.type
_entity.pdbx_description
1 polymer ?
#
loop_
_entity_poly.entity_id
_entity_poly.type
_entity_poly.pdbx_seq_one_letter_code
_entity_poly.pdbx_strand_id
1 'polypeptide(L)'
;MAYQLSNYKDVDSSVAPLVLQYYKYMDQEDYAGASSLLEENHELLKPYIIDMDSINKIEQGLHDLWQTASLTQSVVITEDQTEPEGDFGPGTEWFAEY
;
A
#
# COMPACT_ATOMS: atom_id res chain seq x y z
N MET A 1 -10.10 8.53 -12.60
CA MET A 1 -9.10 9.40 -11.94
C MET A 1 -7.79 8.66 -11.90
N ALA A 2 -6.72 9.20 -12.48
CA ALA A 2 -5.39 8.63 -12.30
C ALA A 2 -4.86 9.12 -10.95
N TYR A 3 -4.62 8.21 -10.01
CA TYR A 3 -3.89 8.54 -8.79
C TYR A 3 -2.44 8.84 -9.19
N GLN A 4 -2.03 10.09 -9.03
CA GLN A 4 -0.65 10.49 -9.27
C GLN A 4 0.17 10.07 -8.05
N LEU A 5 0.74 8.87 -8.09
CA LEU A 5 1.56 8.27 -7.02
C LEU A 5 2.91 8.99 -6.76
N SER A 6 3.17 10.09 -7.44
CA SER A 6 4.53 10.58 -7.63
C SER A 6 4.70 12.01 -7.08
N ASN A 7 4.89 12.11 -5.77
CA ASN A 7 5.68 13.20 -5.18
C ASN A 7 6.96 12.69 -4.49
N TYR A 8 7.21 11.37 -4.55
CA TYR A 8 8.40 10.77 -3.96
C TYR A 8 9.53 10.72 -4.98
N LYS A 9 10.67 11.32 -4.64
CA LYS A 9 11.90 11.23 -5.42
C LYS A 9 12.80 10.18 -4.79
N ASP A 10 13.53 9.44 -5.63
CA ASP A 10 14.60 8.56 -5.17
C ASP A 10 15.74 9.41 -4.60
N VAL A 11 16.31 8.96 -3.47
CA VAL A 11 17.44 9.64 -2.84
C VAL A 11 18.61 9.72 -3.83
N ASP A 12 19.00 10.94 -4.18
CA ASP A 12 20.15 11.21 -5.04
C ASP A 12 21.36 11.74 -4.25
N SER A 13 22.49 11.94 -4.94
CA SER A 13 23.74 12.39 -4.33
C SER A 13 23.66 13.76 -3.64
N SER A 14 22.67 14.60 -3.97
CA SER A 14 22.49 15.91 -3.35
C SER A 14 21.86 15.82 -1.95
N VAL A 15 21.04 14.80 -1.69
CA VAL A 15 20.31 14.63 -0.42
C VAL A 15 20.78 13.44 0.41
N ALA A 16 21.49 12.48 -0.21
CA ALA A 16 21.99 11.29 0.47
C ALA A 16 22.75 11.60 1.79
N PRO A 17 23.63 12.62 1.87
CA PRO A 17 24.31 12.94 3.13
C PRO A 17 23.35 13.36 4.26
N LEU A 18 22.31 14.13 3.94
CA LEU A 18 21.31 14.58 4.92
C LEU A 18 20.45 13.43 5.40
N VAL A 19 20.01 12.57 4.49
CA VAL A 19 19.22 11.36 4.81
C VAL A 19 20.03 10.40 5.70
N LEU A 20 21.30 10.14 5.37
CA LEU A 20 22.17 9.29 6.18
C LEU A 20 22.43 9.89 7.57
N GLN A 21 22.60 11.21 7.66
CA GLN A 21 22.79 11.90 8.93
C GLN A 21 21.52 11.86 9.80
N TYR A 22 20.33 11.99 9.19
CA TYR A 22 19.06 11.77 9.90
C TYR A 22 19.00 10.38 10.52
N TYR A 23 19.26 9.33 9.74
CA TYR A 23 19.23 7.95 10.26
C TYR A 23 20.28 7.71 11.34
N LYS A 24 21.45 8.36 11.25
CA LYS A 24 22.46 8.31 12.31
C LYS A 24 21.96 8.95 13.61
N TYR A 25 21.24 10.07 13.55
CA TYR A 25 20.62 10.66 14.75
C TYR A 25 19.56 9.73 15.35
N MET A 26 18.75 9.09 14.50
CA MET A 26 17.74 8.12 14.94
C MET A 26 18.36 6.89 15.63
N ASP A 27 19.46 6.35 15.09
CA ASP A 27 20.20 5.22 15.67
C ASP A 27 20.84 5.57 17.03
N GLN A 28 21.14 6.85 17.23
CA GLN A 28 21.71 7.38 18.47
C GLN A 28 20.65 7.86 19.48
N GLU A 29 19.37 7.68 19.16
CA GLU A 29 18.23 8.22 19.93
C GLU A 29 18.28 9.76 20.13
N ASP A 30 19.04 10.47 19.27
CA ASP A 30 19.11 11.93 19.27
C ASP A 30 17.96 12.52 18.44
N TYR A 31 16.75 12.45 18.99
CA TYR A 31 15.54 12.95 18.34
C TYR A 31 15.57 14.47 18.14
N ALA A 32 16.27 15.20 19.01
CA ALA A 32 16.41 16.65 18.89
C ALA A 32 17.24 17.01 17.65
N GLY A 33 18.40 16.37 17.48
CA GLY A 33 19.24 16.54 16.29
C GLY A 33 18.53 16.12 15.00
N ALA A 34 17.80 15.00 15.04
CA ALA A 34 17.00 14.55 13.90
C ALA A 34 15.91 15.56 13.51
N SER A 35 15.20 16.13 14.49
CA SER A 35 14.15 17.13 14.28
C SER A 35 14.71 18.43 13.70
N SER A 36 15.79 18.95 14.27
CA SER A 36 16.43 20.18 13.77
C SER A 36 16.91 20.01 12.32
N LEU A 37 17.52 18.87 11.99
CA LEU A 37 17.96 18.59 10.62
C LEU A 37 16.78 18.57 9.62
N LEU A 38 15.63 18.02 10.01
CA LEU A 38 14.43 18.01 9.17
C LEU A 38 13.84 19.42 8.99
N GLU A 39 13.77 20.22 10.05
CA GLU A 39 13.23 21.58 9.99
C GLU A 39 14.10 22.49 9.12
N GLU A 40 15.42 22.45 9.31
CA GLU A 40 16.38 23.26 8.56
C GLU A 40 16.40 22.93 7.07
N ASN A 41 16.12 21.67 6.70
CA ASN A 41 16.19 21.18 5.34
C ASN A 41 14.82 20.79 4.77
N HIS A 42 13.73 21.32 5.35
CA HIS A 42 12.36 20.86 5.09
C HIS A 42 12.01 20.82 3.60
N GLU A 43 12.16 21.94 2.87
CA GLU A 43 11.79 22.02 1.45
C GLU A 43 12.58 21.04 0.58
N LEU A 44 13.82 20.74 0.97
CA LEU A 44 14.73 19.88 0.25
C LEU A 44 14.45 18.40 0.52
N LEU A 45 14.10 18.05 1.76
CA LEU A 45 13.81 16.68 2.19
C LEU A 45 12.36 16.26 1.99
N LYS A 46 11.41 17.20 1.90
CA LYS A 46 9.97 16.96 1.70
C LYS A 46 9.63 15.92 0.61
N PRO A 47 10.22 15.95 -0.60
CA PRO A 47 9.94 14.93 -1.62
C PRO A 47 10.58 13.55 -1.34
N TYR A 48 11.40 13.41 -0.31
CA TYR A 48 12.08 12.17 0.08
C TYR A 48 11.51 11.55 1.36
N ILE A 49 10.59 12.23 2.03
CA ILE A 49 9.91 11.72 3.23
C ILE A 49 8.75 10.85 2.80
N ILE A 50 8.67 9.65 3.36
CA ILE A 50 7.54 8.73 3.15
C ILE A 50 6.36 9.21 4.00
N ASP A 51 5.24 9.50 3.35
CA ASP A 51 3.99 9.79 4.05
C ASP A 51 3.31 8.47 4.48
N MET A 52 3.29 8.21 5.78
CA MET A 52 2.66 7.02 6.34
C MET A 52 1.13 7.04 6.16
N ASP A 53 0.48 8.22 6.09
CA ASP A 53 -0.96 8.31 5.84
C ASP A 53 -1.31 7.77 4.44
N SER A 54 -0.49 8.13 3.45
CA SER A 54 -0.60 7.59 2.10
C SER A 54 -0.40 6.07 2.06
N ILE A 55 0.55 5.51 2.81
CA ILE A 55 0.75 4.06 2.91
C ILE A 55 -0.44 3.36 3.55
N ASN A 56 -0.94 3.88 4.68
CA ASN A 56 -2.08 3.31 5.38
C ASN A 56 -3.33 3.26 4.49
N LYS A 57 -3.55 4.29 3.65
CA LYS A 57 -4.64 4.29 2.66
C LYS A 57 -4.48 3.21 1.59
N ILE A 58 -3.26 2.96 1.13
CA ILE A 58 -2.98 1.87 0.17
C ILE A 58 -3.24 0.51 0.83
N GLU A 59 -2.77 0.32 2.06
CA GLU A 59 -3.00 -0.91 2.83
C GLU A 59 -4.49 -1.18 3.01
N GLN A 60 -5.25 -0.15 3.39
CA GLN A 60 -6.70 -0.26 3.50
C GLN A 60 -7.36 -0.59 2.16
N GLY A 61 -6.96 0.07 1.07
CA GLY A 61 -7.49 -0.22 -0.26
C GLY A 61 -7.24 -1.67 -0.71
N LEU A 62 -6.07 -2.23 -0.40
CA LEU A 62 -5.75 -3.63 -0.66
C LEU A 62 -6.63 -4.58 0.16
N HIS A 63 -6.83 -4.28 1.44
CA HIS A 63 -7.69 -5.06 2.32
C HIS A 63 -9.15 -5.06 1.82
N ASP A 64 -9.69 -3.89 1.50
CA ASP A 64 -11.07 -3.73 1.03
C ASP A 64 -11.30 -4.44 -0.31
N LEU A 65 -10.31 -4.38 -1.21
CA LEU A 65 -10.33 -5.11 -2.48
C LEU A 65 -10.34 -6.63 -2.24
N TRP A 66 -9.47 -7.13 -1.36
CA TRP A 66 -9.41 -8.55 -1.01
C TRP A 66 -10.74 -9.02 -0.41
N GLN A 67 -11.33 -8.25 0.50
CA GLN A 67 -12.60 -8.58 1.13
C GLN A 67 -13.71 -8.66 0.08
N THR A 68 -13.78 -7.67 -0.82
CA THR A 68 -14.76 -7.65 -1.91
C THR A 68 -14.57 -8.86 -2.82
N ALA A 69 -13.36 -9.11 -3.30
CA ALA A 69 -13.06 -10.25 -4.16
C ALA A 69 -13.43 -11.58 -3.51
N SER A 70 -13.10 -11.76 -2.23
CA SER A 70 -13.42 -12.98 -1.47
C SER A 70 -14.92 -13.19 -1.25
N LEU A 71 -15.70 -12.11 -1.16
CA LEU A 71 -17.17 -12.20 -1.07
C LEU A 71 -17.83 -12.43 -2.44
N THR A 72 -17.17 -12.01 -3.53
CA THR A 72 -17.72 -12.12 -4.89
C THR A 72 -17.36 -13.45 -5.56
N GLN A 73 -16.19 -14.02 -5.23
CA GLN A 73 -15.79 -15.34 -5.67
C GLN A 73 -16.47 -16.41 -4.80
N SER A 74 -17.47 -17.06 -5.37
CA SER A 74 -18.03 -18.30 -4.83
C SER A 74 -17.72 -19.45 -5.78
N VAL A 75 -17.36 -20.61 -5.23
CA VAL A 75 -17.22 -21.85 -6.00
C VAL A 75 -18.43 -22.71 -5.68
N VAL A 76 -19.20 -23.03 -6.70
CA VAL A 76 -20.38 -23.90 -6.56
C VAL A 76 -20.06 -25.25 -7.15
N ILE A 77 -20.20 -26.31 -6.35
CA ILE A 77 -20.01 -27.70 -6.78
C ILE A 77 -21.36 -28.39 -6.74
N THR A 78 -21.80 -28.95 -7.85
CA THR A 78 -23.03 -29.73 -7.96
C THR A 78 -22.72 -31.22 -8.20
N GLU A 79 -23.54 -32.10 -7.63
CA GLU A 79 -23.41 -33.56 -7.81
C GLU A 79 -23.79 -34.00 -9.23
N ASP A 80 -24.53 -33.17 -9.97
CA ASP A 80 -24.94 -33.38 -11.35
C ASP A 80 -24.60 -32.16 -12.24
N GLN A 81 -24.67 -32.30 -13.56
CA GLN A 81 -24.46 -31.18 -14.50
C GLN A 81 -25.63 -30.18 -14.52
N THR A 82 -26.41 -30.11 -13.45
CA THR A 82 -27.49 -29.14 -13.32
C THR A 82 -26.90 -27.82 -12.85
N GLU A 83 -27.18 -26.75 -13.60
CA GLU A 83 -26.76 -25.40 -13.23
C GLU A 83 -27.38 -25.02 -11.88
N PRO A 84 -26.60 -24.54 -10.90
CA PRO A 84 -27.13 -24.18 -9.60
C PRO A 84 -28.06 -22.97 -9.71
N GLU A 85 -29.21 -22.99 -9.03
CA GLU A 85 -30.11 -21.84 -8.95
C GLU A 85 -29.64 -20.88 -7.84
N GLY A 86 -29.43 -19.59 -8.15
CA GLY A 86 -29.02 -18.58 -7.17
C GLY A 86 -28.60 -17.23 -7.78
N ASP A 87 -28.42 -16.22 -6.93
CA ASP A 87 -27.84 -14.91 -7.31
C ASP A 87 -26.33 -14.97 -7.09
N PHE A 88 -25.60 -15.36 -8.13
CA PHE A 88 -24.15 -15.54 -8.08
C PHE A 88 -23.41 -14.30 -8.56
N GLY A 89 -22.43 -13.87 -7.76
CA GLY A 89 -21.60 -12.72 -8.11
C GLY A 89 -20.76 -12.97 -9.37
N PRO A 90 -20.42 -11.91 -10.13
CA PRO A 90 -19.52 -12.02 -11.27
C PRO A 90 -18.17 -12.60 -10.84
N GLY A 91 -17.71 -13.65 -11.53
CA GLY A 91 -16.49 -14.40 -11.17
C GLY A 91 -16.73 -15.68 -10.36
N THR A 92 -17.99 -16.07 -10.15
CA THR A 92 -18.35 -17.38 -9.59
C THR A 92 -17.96 -18.50 -10.56
N GLU A 93 -17.27 -19.53 -10.06
CA GLU A 93 -16.91 -20.72 -10.81
C GLU A 93 -17.85 -21.88 -10.47
N TRP A 94 -18.37 -22.57 -11.49
CA TRP A 94 -19.22 -23.74 -11.33
C TRP A 94 -18.49 -24.99 -11.79
N PHE A 95 -18.47 -26.01 -10.93
CA PHE A 95 -17.95 -27.34 -11.22
C PHE A 95 -19.06 -28.38 -11.00
N ALA A 96 -19.15 -29.36 -11.89
CA ALA A 96 -20.00 -30.54 -11.72
C ALA A 96 -19.12 -31.78 -11.59
N GLU A 97 -19.43 -32.67 -10.63
CA GLU A 97 -18.76 -33.97 -10.54
C GLU A 97 -19.19 -34.87 -11.73
N TYR A 98 -18.25 -35.71 -12.22
CA TYR A 98 -18.43 -36.58 -13.39
C TYR A 98 -19.14 -37.91 -13.06
#